data_AF-A0A7C3ZRD3-F1
#
_entry.id   AF-A0A7C3ZRD3-F1
#
_cell.length_a   1.000
_cell.length_b   1.000
_cell.length_c   1.000
_cell.angle_alpha   90.00
_cell.angle_beta   90.00
_cell.angle_gamma   90.00
#
_symmetry.space_group_name_H-M   'P 1'
#
loop_
_entity.id
_entity.type
_entity.pdbx_description
1 polymer ?
#
loop_
_entity_poly.entity_id
_entity_poly.type
_entity_poly.pdbx_seq_one_letter_code
_entity_poly.pdbx_strand_id
1 'polypeptide(L)'
;MLSWSIGLRSDGLWSYHYEFKVYRAAVSHFILQTSSNLRASEIIDPSGSFKSLEIGTYSPGRNGQSNPYLPAEIYGIKFDDAYGTSLTIDFCSLRPPIWGSFFAEAGPVGGEWNTAWNLGLTDSMATDKVPTALWIPVPDTHPTCPAVPEPAGMVGFGMLVLAVWTFRRRT
;
A
#
# COMPACT_ATOMS: atom_id res chain seq x y z
N MET A 1 -3.37 4.36 -19.02
CA MET A 1 -3.66 5.48 -18.12
C MET A 1 -3.81 4.92 -16.72
N LEU A 2 -3.14 5.51 -15.74
CA LEU A 2 -3.27 5.15 -14.32
C LEU A 2 -3.94 6.30 -13.58
N SER A 3 -4.91 5.99 -12.73
CA SER A 3 -5.55 6.93 -11.81
C SER A 3 -5.72 6.29 -10.45
N TRP A 4 -5.81 7.12 -9.41
CA TRP A 4 -5.95 6.65 -8.04
C TRP A 4 -6.84 7.59 -7.21
N SER A 5 -7.41 7.04 -6.14
CA SER A 5 -8.11 7.80 -5.11
C SER A 5 -7.75 7.22 -3.75
N ILE A 6 -7.18 8.07 -2.88
CA ILE A 6 -6.73 7.67 -1.54
C ILE A 6 -7.49 8.51 -0.51
N GLY A 7 -7.99 7.86 0.54
CA GLY A 7 -8.73 8.56 1.59
C GLY A 7 -8.59 7.90 2.96
N LEU A 8 -8.56 8.71 4.01
CA LEU A 8 -8.65 8.22 5.38
C LEU A 8 -10.11 7.93 5.73
N ARG A 9 -10.40 6.71 6.18
CA ARG A 9 -11.71 6.27 6.62
C ARG A 9 -11.94 6.64 8.09
N SER A 10 -13.20 6.66 8.51
CA SER A 10 -13.62 7.01 9.88
C SER A 10 -13.07 6.08 10.97
N ASP A 11 -12.62 4.88 10.61
CA ASP A 11 -12.01 3.91 11.51
C ASP A 11 -10.47 3.98 11.55
N GLY A 12 -9.88 4.97 10.88
CA GLY A 12 -8.44 5.20 10.87
C GLY A 12 -7.66 4.40 9.83
N LEU A 13 -8.31 3.61 8.97
CA LEU A 13 -7.65 2.96 7.84
C LEU A 13 -7.56 3.89 6.62
N TRP A 14 -6.49 3.78 5.87
CA TRP A 14 -6.33 4.39 4.55
C TRP A 14 -6.91 3.47 3.49
N SER A 15 -7.88 3.97 2.73
CA SER A 15 -8.45 3.32 1.56
C SER A 15 -7.62 3.66 0.33
N TYR A 16 -7.23 2.64 -0.42
CA TYR A 16 -6.48 2.75 -1.67
C TYR A 16 -7.31 2.21 -2.81
N HIS A 17 -7.59 3.06 -3.80
CA HIS A 17 -8.23 2.68 -5.06
C HIS A 17 -7.30 3.05 -6.22
N TYR A 18 -7.00 2.09 -7.09
CA TYR A 18 -6.27 2.31 -8.33
C TYR A 18 -7.06 1.78 -9.52
N GLU A 19 -7.04 2.53 -10.62
CA GLU A 19 -7.57 2.10 -11.91
C GLU A 19 -6.48 2.25 -12.98
N PHE A 20 -6.14 1.14 -13.61
CA PHE A 20 -5.15 1.07 -14.68
C PHE A 20 -5.78 0.57 -15.97
N LYS A 21 -5.77 1.43 -17.00
CA LYS A 21 -6.35 1.15 -18.31
C LYS A 21 -5.27 1.03 -19.38
N VAL A 22 -5.29 -0.07 -20.12
CA VAL A 22 -4.45 -0.30 -21.31
C VAL A 22 -5.33 -0.35 -22.56
N TYR A 23 -4.76 0.03 -23.70
CA TYR A 23 -5.51 0.05 -24.96
C TYR A 23 -5.70 -1.35 -25.55
N ARG A 24 -4.73 -2.26 -25.36
CA ARG A 24 -4.71 -3.61 -25.92
C ARG A 24 -4.06 -4.58 -24.93
N ALA A 25 -4.45 -5.85 -25.07
CA ALA A 25 -4.11 -6.99 -24.23
C ALA A 25 -4.58 -6.88 -22.77
N ALA A 26 -4.86 -8.04 -22.17
CA ALA A 26 -5.18 -8.10 -20.76
C ALA A 26 -3.91 -7.87 -19.93
N VAL A 27 -4.04 -7.08 -18.85
CA VAL A 27 -2.98 -6.93 -17.86
C VAL A 27 -2.79 -8.27 -17.18
N SER A 28 -1.58 -8.81 -17.14
CA SER A 28 -1.26 -10.10 -16.51
C SER A 28 -0.93 -9.92 -15.03
N HIS A 29 -0.16 -8.88 -14.70
CA HIS A 29 0.15 -8.54 -13.33
C HIS A 29 0.48 -7.05 -13.17
N PHE A 30 0.31 -6.57 -11.95
CA PHE A 30 0.62 -5.21 -11.55
C PHE A 30 1.38 -5.24 -10.23
N ILE A 31 2.54 -4.60 -10.18
CA ILE A 31 3.38 -4.48 -8.99
C ILE A 31 3.28 -3.05 -8.49
N LEU A 32 2.71 -2.88 -7.30
CA LEU A 32 2.68 -1.61 -6.59
C LEU A 32 3.86 -1.57 -5.62
N GLN A 33 4.79 -0.63 -5.79
CA GLN A 33 5.89 -0.47 -4.84
C GLN A 33 5.32 -0.16 -3.46
N THR A 34 5.90 -0.77 -2.44
CA THR A 34 5.59 -0.42 -1.06
C THR A 34 6.88 -0.27 -0.28
N SER A 35 6.73 0.03 1.00
CA SER A 35 7.84 -0.02 1.92
C SER A 35 8.30 -1.45 2.18
N SER A 36 9.62 -1.64 2.38
CA SER A 36 10.29 -2.94 2.48
C SER A 36 9.85 -3.81 3.66
N ASN A 37 9.14 -3.23 4.62
CA ASN A 37 8.64 -3.88 5.82
C ASN A 37 7.12 -4.08 5.82
N LEU A 38 6.42 -3.82 4.70
CA LEU A 38 4.99 -4.10 4.58
C LEU A 38 4.72 -5.60 4.67
N ARG A 39 3.74 -5.99 5.48
CA ARG A 39 3.31 -7.38 5.63
C ARG A 39 1.93 -7.61 5.00
N ALA A 40 1.67 -8.84 4.56
CA ALA A 40 0.38 -9.21 3.97
C ALA A 40 -0.80 -8.97 4.93
N SER A 41 -0.58 -9.13 6.24
CA SER A 41 -1.59 -8.85 7.27
C SER A 41 -1.99 -7.38 7.40
N GLU A 42 -1.23 -6.46 6.79
CA GLU A 42 -1.52 -5.02 6.80
C GLU A 42 -2.30 -4.57 5.56
N ILE A 43 -2.64 -5.52 4.68
CA ILE A 43 -3.50 -5.33 3.52
C ILE A 43 -4.85 -5.94 3.84
N ILE A 44 -5.84 -5.08 4.01
CA ILE A 44 -7.17 -5.40 4.50
C ILE A 44 -8.14 -5.37 3.32
N ASP A 45 -8.94 -6.42 3.20
CA ASP A 45 -9.99 -6.59 2.18
C ASP A 45 -9.54 -6.28 0.73
N PRO A 46 -8.43 -6.88 0.24
CA PRO A 46 -8.00 -6.66 -1.14
C PRO A 46 -9.04 -7.21 -2.12
N SER A 47 -9.42 -6.40 -3.10
CA SER A 47 -10.38 -6.76 -4.16
C SER A 47 -10.09 -6.04 -5.46
N GLY A 48 -10.63 -6.54 -6.58
CA GLY A 48 -10.44 -5.94 -7.90
C GLY A 48 -10.24 -6.95 -9.02
N SER A 49 -9.59 -6.53 -10.11
CA SER A 49 -9.38 -7.34 -11.32
C SER A 49 -8.13 -8.23 -11.24
N PHE A 50 -7.98 -9.02 -10.17
CA PHE A 50 -6.88 -9.97 -9.96
C PHE A 50 -7.37 -11.20 -9.19
N LYS A 51 -6.56 -12.28 -9.14
CA LYS A 51 -6.93 -13.50 -8.39
C LYS A 51 -6.02 -13.79 -7.21
N SER A 52 -4.79 -13.31 -7.25
CA SER A 52 -3.84 -13.54 -6.19
C SER A 52 -3.01 -12.30 -5.90
N LEU A 53 -2.48 -12.26 -4.68
CA LEU A 53 -1.66 -11.18 -4.17
C LEU A 53 -0.43 -11.79 -3.51
N GLU A 54 0.74 -11.28 -3.87
CA GLU A 54 2.02 -11.66 -3.28
C GLU A 54 2.78 -10.40 -2.85
N ILE A 55 3.51 -10.47 -1.74
CA ILE A 55 4.40 -9.40 -1.30
C ILE A 55 5.83 -9.91 -1.35
N GLY A 56 6.71 -9.13 -1.96
CA GLY A 56 8.12 -9.49 -2.02
C GLY A 56 8.97 -8.50 -2.81
N THR A 57 10.22 -8.90 -3.00
CA THR A 57 11.15 -8.21 -3.89
C THR A 57 11.07 -8.82 -5.28
N TYR A 58 10.81 -7.96 -6.27
CA TYR A 58 10.75 -8.30 -7.68
C TYR A 58 11.92 -7.62 -8.39
N SER A 59 12.75 -8.41 -9.07
CA SER A 59 13.90 -7.92 -9.82
C SER A 59 13.88 -8.49 -11.25
N PRO A 60 14.53 -7.82 -12.21
CA PRO A 60 14.53 -8.27 -13.60
C PRO A 60 15.11 -9.69 -13.73
N GLY A 61 14.38 -10.59 -14.40
CA GLY A 61 14.82 -11.97 -14.61
C GLY A 61 14.85 -12.89 -13.38
N ARG A 62 14.44 -12.40 -12.20
CA ARG A 62 14.22 -13.24 -10.99
C ARG A 62 12.77 -13.75 -10.93
N ASN A 63 12.46 -14.57 -9.93
CA ASN A 63 11.12 -15.12 -9.66
C ASN A 63 10.54 -15.89 -10.86
N GLY A 64 11.32 -16.83 -11.40
CA GLY A 64 10.90 -17.67 -12.53
C GLY A 64 10.82 -16.95 -13.88
N GLN A 65 11.57 -15.84 -14.07
CA GLN A 65 11.48 -14.96 -15.24
C GLN A 65 10.12 -14.29 -15.42
N SER A 66 9.33 -14.15 -14.34
CA SER A 66 7.97 -13.60 -14.44
C SER A 66 7.93 -12.10 -14.75
N ASN A 67 9.05 -11.38 -14.58
CA ASN A 67 9.14 -9.94 -14.88
C ASN A 67 10.45 -9.65 -15.65
N PRO A 68 10.62 -10.15 -16.89
CA PRO A 68 11.87 -10.01 -17.63
C PRO A 68 12.09 -8.57 -18.11
N TYR A 69 11.02 -7.78 -18.22
CA TYR A 69 11.02 -6.40 -18.69
C TYR A 69 10.93 -5.36 -17.56
N LEU A 70 10.98 -5.81 -16.30
CA LEU A 70 11.08 -4.91 -15.18
C LEU A 70 12.40 -4.11 -15.31
N PRO A 71 12.40 -2.77 -15.19
CA PRO A 71 13.60 -1.99 -15.44
C PRO A 71 14.49 -1.83 -14.20
N ALA A 72 13.95 -2.00 -13.00
CA ALA A 72 14.66 -1.88 -11.73
C ALA A 72 14.00 -2.76 -10.65
N GLU A 73 14.72 -3.06 -9.58
CA GLU A 73 14.17 -3.82 -8.46
C GLU A 73 13.06 -3.03 -7.72
N ILE A 74 11.97 -3.72 -7.39
CA ILE A 74 10.83 -3.18 -6.63
C ILE A 74 10.51 -4.12 -5.49
N TYR A 75 10.49 -3.61 -4.26
CA TYR A 75 9.74 -4.26 -3.18
C TYR A 75 8.30 -3.77 -3.19
N GLY A 76 7.33 -4.69 -3.17
CA GLY A 76 5.95 -4.29 -3.29
C GLY A 76 4.93 -5.41 -3.23
N ILE A 77 3.70 -5.05 -3.57
CA ILE A 77 2.57 -5.96 -3.72
C ILE A 77 2.43 -6.27 -5.21
N LYS A 78 2.54 -7.55 -5.58
CA LYS A 78 2.16 -8.05 -6.91
C LYS A 78 0.71 -8.52 -6.86
N PHE A 79 -0.13 -7.87 -7.64
CA PHE A 79 -1.47 -8.32 -7.99
C PHE A 79 -1.35 -9.18 -9.24
N ASP A 80 -1.45 -10.50 -9.04
CA ASP A 80 -1.16 -11.50 -10.06
C ASP A 80 -2.44 -12.16 -10.58
N ASP A 81 -2.32 -12.83 -11.72
CA ASP A 81 -3.47 -13.29 -12.52
C ASP A 81 -4.50 -12.16 -12.74
N ALA A 82 -3.98 -10.95 -12.99
CA ALA A 82 -4.81 -9.82 -13.38
C ALA A 82 -5.52 -10.12 -14.69
N TYR A 83 -6.62 -9.41 -14.94
CA TYR A 83 -7.41 -9.64 -16.14
C TYR A 83 -8.09 -8.38 -16.65
N GLY A 84 -8.42 -8.42 -17.94
CA GLY A 84 -9.05 -7.33 -18.65
C GLY A 84 -8.07 -6.22 -19.06
N THR A 85 -8.57 -5.30 -19.88
CA THR A 85 -7.86 -4.09 -20.30
C THR A 85 -8.03 -2.93 -19.31
N SER A 86 -8.87 -3.12 -18.30
CA SER A 86 -9.10 -2.19 -17.19
C SER A 86 -8.93 -2.96 -15.88
N LEU A 87 -7.81 -2.72 -15.20
CA LEU A 87 -7.48 -3.29 -13.91
C LEU A 87 -7.94 -2.33 -12.81
N THR A 88 -8.77 -2.81 -11.88
CA THR A 88 -9.07 -2.11 -10.63
C THR A 88 -8.41 -2.82 -9.48
N ILE A 89 -7.88 -2.05 -8.52
CA ILE A 89 -7.27 -2.56 -7.29
C ILE A 89 -7.81 -1.72 -6.13
N ASP A 90 -8.39 -2.41 -5.16
CA ASP A 90 -8.99 -1.84 -3.97
C ASP A 90 -8.44 -2.57 -2.73
N PHE A 91 -7.96 -1.82 -1.75
CA PHE A 91 -7.61 -2.38 -0.43
C PHE A 91 -7.56 -1.28 0.64
N CYS A 92 -7.58 -1.69 1.90
CA CYS A 92 -7.33 -0.83 3.05
C CYS A 92 -5.97 -1.13 3.70
N SER A 93 -5.34 -0.12 4.30
CA SER A 93 -4.11 -0.31 5.08
C SER A 93 -4.04 0.66 6.27
N LEU A 94 -3.32 0.25 7.32
CA LEU A 94 -2.97 1.14 8.44
C LEU A 94 -1.89 2.16 8.07
N ARG A 95 -1.31 2.03 6.87
CA ARG A 95 -0.17 2.83 6.45
C ARG A 95 -0.62 4.04 5.63
N PRO A 96 -0.15 5.25 5.95
CA PRO A 96 -0.46 6.44 5.17
C PRO A 96 0.18 6.36 3.78
N PRO A 97 -0.30 7.16 2.81
CA PRO A 97 0.30 7.21 1.49
C PRO A 97 1.64 7.96 1.51
N ILE A 98 2.64 7.39 0.86
CA ILE A 98 3.86 8.05 0.40
C ILE A 98 3.98 7.95 -1.10
N TRP A 99 4.89 8.73 -1.70
CA TRP A 99 5.18 8.63 -3.12
C TRP A 99 6.03 7.40 -3.44
N GLY A 100 5.66 6.67 -4.47
CA GLY A 100 6.34 5.46 -4.93
C GLY A 100 6.05 5.14 -6.39
N SER A 101 6.49 3.96 -6.82
CA SER A 101 6.38 3.51 -8.20
C SER A 101 5.43 2.33 -8.38
N PHE A 102 5.15 2.03 -9.65
CA PHE A 102 4.52 0.80 -10.08
C PHE A 102 5.21 0.25 -11.30
N PHE A 103 4.92 -1.02 -11.56
CA PHE A 103 5.20 -1.69 -12.82
C PHE A 103 3.97 -2.52 -13.20
N ALA A 104 3.63 -2.56 -14.49
CA ALA A 104 2.56 -3.40 -15.01
C ALA A 104 3.01 -4.08 -16.29
N GLU A 105 2.61 -5.33 -16.45
CA GLU A 105 2.83 -6.11 -17.67
C GLU A 105 1.48 -6.61 -18.18
N ALA A 106 1.33 -6.59 -19.50
CA ALA A 106 0.17 -7.09 -20.21
C ALA A 106 0.61 -8.08 -21.30
N GLY A 107 -0.33 -8.92 -21.70
CA GLY A 107 -0.09 -9.97 -22.70
C GLY A 107 0.49 -9.45 -24.02
N PRO A 108 1.08 -10.33 -24.83
CA PRO A 108 1.76 -9.92 -26.04
C PRO A 108 0.77 -9.44 -27.11
N VAL A 109 1.13 -8.38 -27.83
CA VAL A 109 0.40 -7.88 -29.00
C VAL A 109 1.38 -7.86 -30.16
N GLY A 110 1.13 -8.65 -31.20
CA GLY A 110 2.07 -8.77 -32.32
C GLY A 110 3.38 -9.49 -31.97
N GLY A 111 3.41 -10.27 -30.89
CA GLY A 111 4.60 -11.00 -30.42
C GLY A 111 5.46 -10.24 -29.41
N GLU A 112 5.14 -8.97 -29.13
CA GLU A 112 5.86 -8.15 -28.14
C GLU A 112 5.04 -7.99 -26.86
N TRP A 113 5.70 -8.14 -25.71
CA TRP A 113 5.13 -7.90 -24.39
C TRP A 113 4.94 -6.41 -24.15
N ASN A 114 3.84 -6.05 -23.49
CA ASN A 114 3.48 -4.66 -23.24
C ASN A 114 3.70 -4.34 -21.78
N THR A 115 4.51 -3.31 -21.50
CA THR A 115 4.88 -2.94 -20.14
C THR A 115 4.67 -1.47 -19.89
N ALA A 116 4.35 -1.11 -18.65
CA ALA A 116 4.20 0.28 -18.22
C ALA A 116 4.76 0.48 -16.81
N TRP A 117 5.42 1.62 -16.60
CA TRP A 117 5.89 2.06 -15.29
C TRP A 117 5.94 3.60 -15.26
N ASN A 118 5.94 4.18 -14.06
CA ASN A 118 6.23 5.60 -13.87
C ASN A 118 7.74 5.85 -13.89
N LEU A 119 8.16 7.01 -14.41
CA LEU A 119 9.56 7.39 -14.59
C LEU A 119 10.40 7.31 -13.30
N GLY A 120 9.80 7.56 -12.13
CA GLY A 120 10.48 7.45 -10.84
C GLY A 120 11.03 6.06 -10.52
N LEU A 121 10.58 5.00 -11.22
CA LEU A 121 11.16 3.67 -11.10
C LEU A 121 12.60 3.58 -11.66
N THR A 122 12.90 4.37 -12.69
CA THR A 122 14.19 4.32 -13.40
C THR A 122 15.04 5.56 -13.19
N ASP A 123 14.48 6.61 -12.61
CA ASP A 123 15.16 7.89 -12.45
C ASP A 123 15.97 7.93 -11.14
N SER A 124 17.29 7.87 -11.27
CA SER A 124 18.24 8.02 -10.16
C SER A 124 18.29 9.43 -9.58
N MET A 125 17.76 10.45 -10.28
CA MET A 125 17.73 11.86 -9.84
C MET A 125 16.48 12.18 -9.03
N ALA A 126 15.58 11.21 -8.84
CA ALA A 126 14.35 11.38 -8.09
C ALA A 126 14.62 11.25 -6.57
N THR A 127 15.60 12.03 -6.10
CA THR A 127 16.03 12.16 -4.70
C THR A 127 14.96 12.80 -3.82
N ASP A 128 14.09 13.62 -4.41
CA ASP A 128 12.91 14.16 -3.76
C ASP A 128 11.68 13.54 -4.41
N LYS A 129 11.02 12.64 -3.69
CA LYS A 129 9.73 12.10 -4.10
C LYS A 129 8.65 13.17 -3.92
N VAL A 130 8.67 14.19 -4.77
CA VAL A 130 7.66 15.26 -4.83
C VAL A 130 6.44 14.80 -5.63
N PRO A 131 5.22 15.30 -5.32
CA PRO A 131 3.98 15.02 -6.05
C PRO A 131 4.06 15.55 -7.49
N THR A 132 4.72 14.80 -8.36
CA THR A 132 4.89 15.06 -9.78
C THR A 132 4.32 13.87 -10.55
N ALA A 133 4.17 13.98 -11.87
CA ALA A 133 3.76 12.87 -12.74
C ALA A 133 4.73 11.66 -12.69
N LEU A 134 5.85 11.78 -11.97
CA LEU A 134 6.86 10.74 -11.81
C LEU A 134 6.48 9.68 -10.77
N TRP A 135 5.51 9.92 -9.89
CA TRP A 135 5.21 9.06 -8.74
C TRP A 135 3.72 8.90 -8.49
N ILE A 136 3.35 7.83 -7.80
CA ILE A 136 1.99 7.56 -7.36
C ILE A 136 1.96 7.35 -5.84
N PRO A 137 0.83 7.58 -5.15
CA PRO A 137 0.74 7.26 -3.73
C PRO A 137 0.79 5.75 -3.54
N VAL A 138 1.49 5.28 -2.51
CA VAL A 138 1.65 3.89 -2.12
C VAL A 138 1.73 3.76 -0.58
N PRO A 139 1.43 2.60 0.01
CA PRO A 139 1.55 2.41 1.46
C PRO A 139 2.99 2.62 2.02
N ASP A 140 3.11 3.45 3.07
CA ASP A 140 4.37 3.84 3.73
C ASP A 140 5.04 2.75 4.58
N THR A 141 6.17 3.09 5.20
CA THR A 141 7.08 2.33 6.06
C THR A 141 6.59 2.25 7.49
N HIS A 142 5.83 3.24 7.95
CA HIS A 142 5.40 3.32 9.34
C HIS A 142 3.87 3.28 9.40
N PRO A 143 3.26 2.33 10.13
CA PRO A 143 1.86 2.46 10.46
C PRO A 143 1.72 3.77 11.24
N THR A 144 0.87 4.68 10.77
CA THR A 144 0.34 5.69 11.67
C THR A 144 -0.54 4.92 12.62
N CYS A 145 -0.02 4.56 13.80
CA CYS A 145 -0.93 4.29 14.90
C CYS A 145 -1.83 5.51 14.98
N PRO A 146 -3.17 5.43 14.76
CA PRO A 146 -4.00 6.37 15.47
C PRO A 146 -3.59 6.19 16.92
N ALA A 147 -3.10 7.24 17.57
CA ALA A 147 -2.97 7.22 19.00
C ALA A 147 -4.36 6.82 19.51
N VAL A 148 -4.52 5.55 19.91
CA VAL A 148 -5.60 5.19 20.80
C VAL A 148 -5.43 6.20 21.93
N PRO A 149 -6.40 7.08 22.20
CA PRO A 149 -6.33 7.87 23.41
C PRO A 149 -6.31 6.83 24.52
N GLU A 150 -5.13 6.54 25.07
CA GLU A 150 -5.06 5.76 26.27
C GLU A 150 -5.96 6.48 27.26
N PRO A 151 -6.96 5.81 27.87
CA PRO A 151 -7.65 6.37 29.00
C PRO A 151 -6.66 6.41 30.19
N ALA A 152 -5.62 7.22 30.12
CA ALA A 152 -4.82 7.62 31.27
C ALA A 152 -5.69 8.35 32.32
N GLY A 153 -6.96 8.63 32.01
CA GLY A 153 -7.97 9.16 32.91
C GLY A 153 -8.68 8.17 33.86
N MET A 154 -8.47 6.85 33.79
CA MET A 154 -9.17 5.90 34.70
C MET A 154 -8.27 5.17 35.72
N VAL A 155 -7.10 5.72 36.06
CA VAL A 155 -6.37 5.32 37.30
C VAL A 155 -6.43 6.41 38.39
N GLY A 156 -6.96 7.60 38.08
CA GLY A 156 -7.02 8.75 39.00
C GLY A 156 -8.23 8.81 39.96
N PHE A 157 -9.26 7.98 39.80
CA PHE A 157 -10.49 8.09 40.62
C PHE A 157 -10.62 7.05 41.75
N GLY A 158 -9.74 6.05 41.83
CA GLY A 158 -9.76 5.05 42.91
C GLY A 158 -9.08 5.46 44.22
N MET A 159 -8.15 6.44 44.18
CA MET A 159 -7.35 6.80 45.36
C MET A 159 -7.91 7.95 46.21
N LEU A 160 -8.91 8.69 45.73
CA LEU A 160 -9.55 9.76 46.54
C LEU A 160 -10.61 9.25 47.53
N VAL A 161 -11.13 8.03 47.35
CA VAL A 161 -12.14 7.47 48.27
C VAL A 161 -11.51 6.82 49.52
N LEU A 162 -10.24 6.38 49.46
CA LEU A 162 -9.56 5.80 50.62
C LEU A 162 -8.99 6.82 51.61
N ALA A 163 -8.75 8.07 51.20
CA ALA A 163 -8.24 9.12 52.09
C ALA A 163 -9.31 9.72 53.01
N VAL A 164 -10.59 9.69 52.62
CA VAL A 164 -11.69 10.24 53.44
C VAL A 164 -12.18 9.23 54.50
N TRP A 165 -11.96 7.92 54.30
CA TRP A 165 -12.42 6.91 55.25
C TRP A 165 -11.47 6.70 56.45
N THR A 166 -10.17 6.97 56.30
CA THR A 166 -9.20 6.84 57.40
C THR A 166 -9.20 8.02 58.37
N PHE A 167 -9.71 9.20 57.98
CA PHE A 167 -9.80 10.37 58.87
C PHE A 167 -11.08 10.44 59.73
N ARG A 168 -12.10 9.61 59.49
CA ARG A 168 -13.35 9.62 60.30
C ARG A 168 -13.39 8.65 61.48
N ARG A 169 -12.28 7.97 61.81
CA ARG A 169 -12.21 7.01 62.93
C ARG A 169 -11.23 7.37 64.05
N ARG A 170 -10.96 8.67 64.23
CA ARG A 170 -10.28 9.17 65.44
C ARG A 170 -10.99 10.40 65.97
N THR A 171 -12.03 10.15 66.77
CA THR A 171 -12.50 10.98 67.90
C THR A 171 -13.23 10.07 68.85
#